data_AF-A0A8T4GFL6-F1
#
_entry.id   AF-A0A8T4GFL6-F1
#
_cell.length_a   1.000
_cell.length_b   1.000
_cell.length_c   1.000
_cell.angle_alpha   90.00
_cell.angle_beta   90.00
_cell.angle_gamma   90.00
#
_symmetry.space_group_name_H-M   'P 1'
#
loop_
_entity.id
_entity.type
_entity.pdbx_description
1 polymer ?
#
loop_
_entity_poly.entity_id
_entity_poly.type
_entity_poly.pdbx_seq_one_letter_code
_entity_poly.pdbx_strand_id
1 'polypeptide(L)'
;MQRRAVAVYVALFLLVASVAGVLVVTGESPEVAFDNPDHELSEGDSFTVEGDEYTLTAITVEEDDELGEIITGQIERERTAEQSETWANGSIVEVDDREWNVRIDDADSFALVEEQDFEALLAEDPNADNETVDRDGEEFVVVTDEDGDTRLVSPDEYFPAPEERSYDVGDELAYNDVTVTVDSVTSDEVTVVWMGPETLTIGVEQESMVTIGDTEFMAHFPDASTLTLSTDIDSYDAQIAQIEQFDQYGDGLWRVVIISVLSAMVLVGMAFMPSRY
;
A
#
# COMPACT_ATOMS: atom_id res chain seq x y z
N MET A 1 -8.65 -18.65 -76.35
CA MET A 1 -7.60 -17.82 -75.72
C MET A 1 -7.97 -17.37 -74.30
N GLN A 2 -9.24 -17.02 -74.02
CA GLN A 2 -9.69 -16.54 -72.70
C GLN A 2 -9.35 -17.46 -71.50
N ARG A 3 -9.55 -18.78 -71.60
CA ARG A 3 -9.26 -19.71 -70.48
C ARG A 3 -7.78 -19.78 -70.07
N ARG A 4 -6.85 -19.58 -71.02
CA ARG A 4 -5.41 -19.57 -70.73
C ARG A 4 -4.97 -18.26 -70.07
N ALA A 5 -5.57 -17.13 -70.46
CA ALA A 5 -5.34 -15.85 -69.79
C ALA A 5 -5.87 -15.87 -68.35
N VAL A 6 -7.07 -16.43 -68.13
CA VAL A 6 -7.64 -16.58 -66.77
C VAL A 6 -6.75 -17.43 -65.87
N ALA A 7 -6.19 -18.53 -66.36
CA ALA A 7 -5.30 -19.38 -65.57
C ALA A 7 -4.05 -18.64 -65.06
N VAL A 8 -3.50 -17.73 -65.88
CA VAL A 8 -2.34 -16.90 -65.49
C VAL A 8 -2.71 -15.90 -64.39
N TYR A 9 -3.88 -15.25 -64.50
CA TYR A 9 -4.34 -14.31 -63.47
C TYR A 9 -4.70 -15.01 -62.16
N VAL A 10 -5.34 -16.19 -62.21
CA VAL A 10 -5.61 -16.99 -61.01
C VAL A 10 -4.30 -17.41 -60.34
N ALA A 11 -3.31 -17.87 -61.10
CA ALA A 11 -1.99 -18.19 -60.56
C ALA A 11 -1.30 -16.97 -59.92
N LEU A 12 -1.43 -15.79 -60.54
CA LEU A 12 -0.92 -14.54 -59.99
C LEU A 12 -1.59 -14.16 -58.66
N PHE A 13 -2.93 -14.21 -58.59
CA PHE A 13 -3.67 -13.89 -57.36
C PHE A 13 -3.36 -14.87 -56.22
N LEU A 14 -3.20 -16.17 -56.54
CA LEU A 14 -2.80 -17.16 -55.54
C LEU A 14 -1.37 -16.93 -55.06
N LEU A 15 -0.44 -16.56 -55.95
CA LEU A 15 0.93 -16.22 -55.56
C LEU A 15 0.95 -14.98 -54.64
N VAL A 16 0.20 -13.93 -54.98
CA VAL A 16 0.08 -12.72 -54.14
C VAL A 16 -0.52 -13.07 -52.78
N ALA A 17 -1.57 -13.90 -52.74
CA ALA A 17 -2.17 -14.36 -51.49
C ALA A 17 -1.19 -15.20 -50.65
N SER A 18 -0.39 -16.07 -51.28
CA SER A 18 0.63 -16.86 -50.57
C SER A 18 1.73 -16.00 -49.98
N VAL A 19 2.24 -15.01 -50.72
CA VAL A 19 3.29 -14.10 -50.22
C VAL A 19 2.75 -13.23 -49.08
N ALA A 20 1.55 -12.66 -49.24
CA ALA A 20 0.91 -11.87 -48.20
C ALA A 20 0.61 -12.71 -46.94
N GLY A 21 0.14 -13.95 -47.11
CA GLY A 21 -0.15 -14.86 -45.99
C GLY A 21 1.11 -15.26 -45.21
N VAL A 22 2.26 -15.44 -45.87
CA VAL A 22 3.53 -15.71 -45.17
C VAL A 22 3.96 -14.49 -44.35
N LEU A 23 3.86 -13.28 -44.90
CA LEU A 23 4.27 -12.05 -44.20
C LEU A 23 3.45 -11.78 -42.93
N VAL A 24 2.15 -12.11 -42.94
CA VAL A 24 1.29 -11.99 -41.74
C VAL A 24 1.70 -12.96 -40.64
N VAL A 25 2.12 -14.18 -41.00
CA VAL A 25 2.40 -15.25 -40.03
C VAL A 25 3.81 -15.14 -39.45
N THR A 26 4.76 -14.52 -40.16
CA THR A 26 6.16 -14.42 -39.73
C THR A 26 6.52 -13.06 -39.14
N GLY A 27 5.60 -12.11 -39.07
CA GLY A 27 5.84 -10.84 -38.40
C GLY A 27 5.88 -11.02 -36.89
N GLU A 28 6.96 -10.60 -36.25
CA GLU A 28 7.00 -10.42 -34.79
C GLU A 28 6.21 -9.15 -34.47
N SER A 29 5.20 -9.26 -33.59
CA SER A 29 4.47 -8.09 -33.11
C SER A 29 5.41 -7.26 -32.24
N PRO A 30 5.46 -5.93 -32.42
CA PRO A 30 6.13 -5.08 -31.46
C PRO A 30 5.42 -5.18 -30.10
N GLU A 31 6.20 -5.24 -29.03
CA GLU A 31 5.73 -5.22 -27.64
C GLU A 31 6.32 -3.98 -26.97
N VAL A 32 5.64 -3.46 -25.95
CA VAL A 32 6.19 -2.35 -25.16
C VAL A 32 7.39 -2.89 -24.38
N ALA A 33 8.56 -2.33 -24.65
CA ALA A 33 9.78 -2.63 -23.90
C ALA A 33 10.58 -1.35 -23.71
N PHE A 34 11.14 -1.17 -22.53
CA PHE A 34 12.09 -0.09 -22.28
C PHE A 34 13.51 -0.63 -22.50
N ASP A 35 14.19 -0.19 -23.56
CA ASP A 35 15.57 -0.62 -23.86
C ASP A 35 16.59 -0.15 -22.79
N ASN A 36 16.28 0.95 -22.08
CA ASN A 36 17.07 1.47 -20.97
C ASN A 36 16.12 2.12 -19.96
N PRO A 37 15.40 1.33 -19.14
CA PRO A 37 14.57 1.90 -18.09
C PRO A 37 15.46 2.61 -17.07
N ASP A 38 14.93 3.62 -16.39
CA ASP A 38 15.62 4.27 -15.27
C ASP A 38 15.87 3.26 -14.15
N HIS A 39 14.90 2.37 -13.91
CA HIS A 39 15.00 1.27 -12.97
C HIS A 39 14.40 -0.02 -13.54
N GLU A 40 15.11 -1.13 -13.31
CA GLU A 40 14.63 -2.50 -13.52
C GLU A 40 14.78 -3.22 -12.19
N LEU A 41 13.65 -3.67 -11.62
CA LEU A 41 13.54 -4.08 -10.22
C LEU A 41 12.85 -5.43 -10.10
N SER A 42 13.37 -6.30 -9.24
CA SER A 42 12.70 -7.48 -8.73
C SER A 42 12.22 -7.27 -7.29
N GLU A 43 11.31 -8.13 -6.82
CA GLU A 43 10.84 -8.09 -5.43
C GLU A 43 12.02 -8.18 -4.45
N GLY A 44 12.06 -7.23 -3.51
CA GLY A 44 13.13 -7.03 -2.54
C GLY A 44 14.24 -6.06 -2.98
N ASP A 45 14.25 -5.62 -4.24
CA ASP A 45 15.25 -4.66 -4.71
C ASP A 45 14.99 -3.25 -4.17
N SER A 46 16.06 -2.59 -3.74
CA SER A 46 16.04 -1.18 -3.37
C SER A 46 16.58 -0.30 -4.50
N PHE A 47 16.01 0.90 -4.62
CA PHE A 47 16.41 1.91 -5.59
C PHE A 47 16.28 3.30 -4.98
N THR A 48 16.90 4.28 -5.63
CA THR A 48 16.95 5.65 -5.11
C THR A 48 16.33 6.61 -6.10
N VAL A 49 15.37 7.40 -5.61
CA VAL A 49 14.76 8.52 -6.33
C VAL A 49 15.03 9.78 -5.53
N GLU A 50 15.66 10.77 -6.15
CA GLU A 50 15.93 12.08 -5.52
C GLU A 50 16.72 12.04 -4.19
N GLY A 51 17.47 10.95 -3.97
CA GLY A 51 18.27 10.74 -2.76
C GLY A 51 17.56 9.95 -1.66
N ASP A 52 16.29 9.61 -1.85
CA ASP A 52 15.50 8.78 -0.95
C ASP A 52 15.50 7.32 -1.43
N GLU A 53 15.68 6.38 -0.50
CA GLU A 53 15.65 4.94 -0.77
C GLU A 53 14.22 4.40 -0.72
N TYR A 54 13.86 3.64 -1.75
CA TYR A 54 12.60 2.93 -1.90
C TYR A 54 12.90 1.45 -2.12
N THR A 55 11.96 0.58 -1.77
CA THR A 55 12.08 -0.88 -2.00
C THR A 55 10.84 -1.38 -2.71
N LEU A 56 11.00 -2.18 -3.76
CA LEU A 56 9.89 -2.94 -4.35
C LEU A 56 9.59 -4.14 -3.44
N THR A 57 8.52 -4.08 -2.66
CA THR A 57 8.24 -5.09 -1.63
C THR A 57 7.36 -6.23 -2.10
N ALA A 58 6.55 -6.01 -3.14
CA ALA A 58 5.71 -7.05 -3.72
C ALA A 58 5.49 -6.86 -5.22
N ILE A 59 5.41 -7.97 -5.95
CA ILE A 59 4.74 -8.05 -7.25
C ILE A 59 3.62 -9.09 -7.13
N THR A 60 2.38 -8.69 -7.44
CA THR A 60 1.19 -9.53 -7.30
C THR A 60 0.54 -9.74 -8.65
N VAL A 61 0.13 -10.98 -8.90
CA VAL A 61 -0.63 -11.38 -10.09
C VAL A 61 -2.02 -11.80 -9.67
N GLU A 62 -3.04 -11.15 -10.23
CA GLU A 62 -4.45 -11.45 -9.98
C GLU A 62 -5.14 -11.81 -11.31
N GLU A 63 -6.03 -12.80 -11.28
CA GLU A 63 -6.88 -13.12 -12.44
C GLU A 63 -8.19 -12.34 -12.34
N ASP A 64 -8.48 -11.52 -13.34
CA ASP A 64 -9.75 -10.83 -13.52
C ASP A 64 -10.59 -11.51 -14.61
N ASP A 65 -11.87 -11.75 -14.31
CA ASP A 65 -12.81 -12.47 -15.20
C ASP A 65 -13.04 -11.74 -16.55
N GLU A 66 -12.81 -10.42 -16.61
CA GLU A 66 -13.01 -9.59 -17.81
C GLU A 66 -11.70 -9.15 -18.46
N LEU A 67 -10.68 -8.83 -17.67
CA LEU A 67 -9.41 -8.24 -18.12
C LEU A 67 -8.26 -9.26 -18.25
N GLY A 68 -8.42 -10.47 -17.71
CA GLY A 68 -7.37 -11.50 -17.72
C GLY A 68 -6.38 -11.30 -16.56
N GLU A 69 -5.12 -11.64 -16.79
CA GLU A 69 -4.06 -11.52 -15.78
C GLU A 69 -3.71 -10.04 -15.54
N ILE A 70 -3.84 -9.58 -14.29
CA ILE A 70 -3.49 -8.23 -13.83
C ILE A 70 -2.25 -8.34 -12.96
N ILE A 71 -1.20 -7.59 -13.31
CA ILE A 71 0.03 -7.50 -12.52
C ILE A 71 0.07 -6.14 -11.83
N THR A 72 0.33 -6.15 -10.52
CA THR A 72 0.50 -4.95 -9.69
C THR A 72 1.78 -5.06 -8.86
N GLY A 73 2.29 -3.93 -8.40
CA GLY A 73 3.46 -3.85 -7.53
C GLY A 73 3.24 -2.96 -6.32
N GLN A 74 4.03 -3.16 -5.28
CA GLN A 74 4.07 -2.30 -4.10
C GLN A 74 5.49 -1.80 -3.86
N ILE A 75 5.64 -0.49 -3.80
CA ILE A 75 6.90 0.17 -3.46
C ILE A 75 6.74 0.79 -2.09
N GLU A 76 7.69 0.55 -1.20
CA GLU A 76 7.69 1.10 0.15
C GLU A 76 8.92 1.95 0.43
N ARG A 77 8.73 2.94 1.30
CA ARG A 77 9.80 3.75 1.86
C ARG A 77 9.58 3.95 3.35
N GLU A 78 10.61 3.66 4.12
CA GLU A 78 10.69 4.05 5.52
C GLU A 78 11.07 5.54 5.62
N ARG A 79 10.30 6.30 6.40
CA ARG A 79 10.62 7.69 6.73
C ARG A 79 10.31 7.98 8.20
N THR A 80 10.75 9.14 8.67
CA THR A 80 10.31 9.65 9.97
C THR A 80 9.22 10.69 9.74
N ALA A 81 8.09 10.53 10.42
CA ALA A 81 6.96 11.44 10.36
C ALA A 81 6.52 11.84 11.77
N GLU A 82 5.81 12.96 11.86
CA GLU A 82 5.18 13.39 13.09
C GLU A 82 3.95 12.52 13.36
N GLN A 83 3.93 11.90 14.52
CA GLN A 83 2.86 11.07 15.05
C GLN A 83 2.21 11.81 16.22
N SER A 84 0.94 11.51 16.49
CA SER A 84 0.20 12.14 17.57
C SER A 84 -0.71 11.14 18.27
N GLU A 85 -0.91 11.33 19.57
CA GLU A 85 -1.89 10.60 20.36
C GLU A 85 -2.69 11.55 21.24
N THR A 86 -3.96 11.22 21.46
CA THR A 86 -4.87 11.97 22.31
C THR A 86 -5.22 11.15 23.55
N TRP A 87 -5.08 11.78 24.71
CA TRP A 87 -5.49 11.22 26.00
C TRP A 87 -6.66 12.01 26.57
N ALA A 88 -7.75 11.32 26.89
CA ALA A 88 -8.94 11.97 27.45
C ALA A 88 -8.78 12.21 28.97
N ASN A 89 -9.41 13.27 29.49
CA ASN A 89 -9.50 13.51 30.92
C ASN A 89 -10.21 12.33 31.63
N GLY A 90 -9.61 11.84 32.70
CA GLY A 90 -10.02 10.66 33.45
C GLY A 90 -9.67 9.32 32.78
N SER A 91 -9.00 9.30 31.62
CA SER A 91 -8.53 8.06 31.00
C SER A 91 -7.30 7.50 31.70
N ILE A 92 -7.05 6.20 31.49
CA ILE A 92 -5.84 5.53 31.97
C ILE A 92 -4.87 5.38 30.80
N VAL A 93 -3.62 5.76 31.02
CA VAL A 93 -2.51 5.62 30.07
C VAL A 93 -1.36 4.87 30.71
N GLU A 94 -0.63 4.08 29.93
CA GLU A 94 0.55 3.37 30.40
C GLU A 94 1.80 4.19 30.10
N VAL A 95 2.55 4.56 31.15
CA VAL A 95 3.79 5.34 31.06
C VAL A 95 4.82 4.71 31.99
N ASP A 96 6.01 4.40 31.45
CA ASP A 96 7.07 3.67 32.15
C ASP A 96 6.60 2.34 32.76
N ASP A 97 5.85 1.52 31.99
CA ASP A 97 5.26 0.24 32.43
C ASP A 97 4.31 0.37 33.66
N ARG A 98 3.76 1.57 33.90
CA ARG A 98 2.81 1.85 34.99
C ARG A 98 1.56 2.53 34.46
N GLU A 99 0.42 2.26 35.07
CA GLU A 99 -0.85 2.88 34.74
C GLU A 99 -1.01 4.23 35.46
N TRP A 100 -1.49 5.23 34.72
CA TRP A 100 -1.71 6.58 35.22
C TRP A 100 -3.07 7.09 34.79
N ASN A 101 -3.80 7.70 35.72
CA ASN A 101 -4.99 8.47 35.39
C ASN A 101 -4.59 9.87 34.90
N VAL A 102 -5.14 10.26 33.74
CA VAL A 102 -4.95 11.59 33.16
C VAL A 102 -5.92 12.56 33.81
N ARG A 103 -5.42 13.48 34.64
CA ARG A 103 -6.24 14.54 35.27
C ARG A 103 -5.96 15.88 34.61
N ILE A 104 -7.00 16.51 34.09
CA ILE A 104 -6.95 17.88 33.58
C ILE A 104 -7.73 18.80 34.52
N ASP A 105 -7.03 19.69 35.20
CA ASP A 105 -7.62 20.68 36.11
C ASP A 105 -7.76 22.06 35.44
N ASP A 106 -6.87 22.39 34.50
CA ASP A 106 -6.78 23.69 33.81
C ASP A 106 -6.44 23.50 32.32
N ALA A 107 -6.88 24.42 31.46
CA ALA A 107 -6.84 24.27 29.99
C ALA A 107 -5.44 24.45 29.34
N ASP A 108 -4.36 24.31 30.10
CA ASP A 108 -2.98 24.48 29.63
C ASP A 108 -2.01 23.48 30.28
N SER A 109 -2.50 22.63 31.18
CA SER A 109 -1.69 21.71 31.98
C SER A 109 -2.49 20.47 32.38
N PHE A 110 -1.82 19.33 32.53
CA PHE A 110 -2.43 18.11 33.05
C PHE A 110 -1.50 17.44 34.07
N ALA A 111 -2.05 16.50 34.82
CA ALA A 111 -1.31 15.62 35.71
C ALA A 111 -1.55 14.16 35.35
N LEU A 112 -0.49 13.36 35.38
CA LEU A 112 -0.58 11.91 35.49
C LEU A 112 -0.60 11.57 36.97
N VAL A 113 -1.68 10.93 37.42
CA VAL A 113 -1.88 10.46 38.80
C VAL A 113 -1.75 8.95 38.81
N GLU A 114 -0.87 8.40 39.64
CA GLU A 114 -0.62 6.96 39.72
C GLU A 114 -1.91 6.19 40.02
N GLU A 115 -2.22 5.17 39.21
CA GLU A 115 -3.26 4.19 39.53
C GLU A 115 -2.69 3.18 40.54
N GLN A 116 -3.22 3.20 41.76
CA GLN A 116 -2.75 2.35 42.84
C GLN A 116 -3.58 1.06 42.94
N ASP A 117 -2.90 -0.09 42.91
CA ASP A 117 -3.52 -1.37 43.23
C ASP A 117 -3.55 -1.57 44.76
N PHE A 118 -4.66 -1.16 45.37
CA PHE A 118 -4.85 -1.30 46.81
C PHE A 118 -4.86 -2.76 47.28
N GLU A 119 -5.31 -3.71 46.46
CA GLU A 119 -5.31 -5.13 46.82
C GLU A 119 -3.87 -5.66 46.89
N ALA A 120 -3.03 -5.30 45.91
CA ALA A 120 -1.62 -5.63 45.92
C ALA A 120 -0.89 -4.99 47.13
N LEU A 121 -1.16 -3.72 47.42
CA LEU A 121 -0.58 -3.03 48.58
C LEU A 121 -0.96 -3.70 49.91
N LEU A 122 -2.21 -4.12 50.07
CA LEU A 122 -2.66 -4.84 51.27
C LEU A 122 -2.01 -6.23 51.36
N ALA A 123 -1.90 -6.95 50.25
CA ALA A 123 -1.30 -8.29 50.22
C ALA A 123 0.20 -8.31 50.59
N GLU A 124 0.90 -7.19 50.46
CA GLU A 124 2.30 -7.03 50.88
C GLU A 124 2.47 -6.85 52.40
N ASP A 125 1.43 -6.42 53.13
CA ASP A 125 1.46 -6.23 54.58
C ASP A 125 0.86 -7.44 55.32
N PRO A 126 1.66 -8.30 55.96
CA PRO A 126 1.16 -9.48 56.67
C PRO A 126 0.30 -9.14 57.91
N ASN A 127 0.28 -7.88 58.33
CA ASN A 127 -0.51 -7.40 59.46
C ASN A 127 -1.84 -6.80 59.03
N ALA A 128 -2.05 -6.55 57.73
CA ALA A 128 -3.30 -6.03 57.21
C ALA A 128 -4.19 -7.14 56.64
N ASP A 129 -5.50 -6.97 56.73
CA ASP A 129 -6.42 -7.80 55.97
C ASP A 129 -6.31 -7.45 54.47
N ASN A 130 -6.39 -8.46 53.60
CA ASN A 130 -6.23 -8.29 52.14
C ASN A 130 -7.38 -7.50 51.46
N GLU A 131 -8.40 -7.11 52.20
CA GLU A 131 -9.54 -6.35 51.71
C GLU A 131 -9.92 -5.29 52.74
N THR A 132 -10.46 -4.17 52.26
CA THR A 132 -11.06 -3.15 53.13
C THR A 132 -12.41 -3.62 53.69
N VAL A 133 -12.81 -3.03 54.82
CA VAL A 133 -14.12 -3.29 55.44
C VAL A 133 -14.94 -2.00 55.55
N ASP A 134 -16.22 -2.09 55.21
CA ASP A 134 -17.18 -1.01 55.46
C ASP A 134 -17.70 -1.08 56.90
N ARG A 135 -17.65 0.06 57.60
CA ARG A 135 -18.37 0.29 58.85
C ARG A 135 -19.10 1.62 58.80
N ASP A 136 -20.42 1.56 58.99
CA ASP A 136 -21.29 2.73 59.04
C ASP A 136 -21.22 3.59 57.75
N GLY A 137 -20.88 2.98 56.60
CA GLY A 137 -20.71 3.67 55.32
C GLY A 137 -19.34 4.31 55.10
N GLU A 138 -18.38 4.05 55.99
CA GLU A 138 -16.98 4.45 55.87
C GLU A 138 -16.10 3.20 55.70
N GLU A 139 -15.14 3.29 54.78
CA GLU A 139 -14.22 2.19 54.50
C GLU A 139 -13.00 2.26 55.42
N PHE A 140 -12.51 1.10 55.87
CA PHE A 140 -11.35 0.98 56.75
C PHE A 140 -10.46 -0.17 56.33
N VAL A 141 -9.15 0.01 56.50
CA VAL A 141 -8.16 -1.07 56.50
C VAL A 141 -8.07 -1.64 57.91
N VAL A 142 -8.16 -2.96 58.02
CA VAL A 142 -8.02 -3.68 59.28
C VAL A 142 -6.56 -4.06 59.46
N VAL A 143 -5.93 -3.58 60.53
CA VAL A 143 -4.53 -3.91 60.85
C VAL A 143 -4.47 -4.60 62.21
N THR A 144 -3.80 -5.75 62.29
CA THR A 144 -3.55 -6.51 63.51
C THR A 144 -2.10 -6.32 63.95
N ASP A 145 -1.89 -5.86 65.18
CA ASP A 145 -0.53 -5.69 65.71
C ASP A 145 0.11 -7.00 66.19
N GLU A 146 1.38 -6.93 66.61
CA GLU A 146 2.16 -8.09 67.08
C GLU A 146 1.58 -8.75 68.35
N ASP A 147 0.77 -8.01 69.12
CA ASP A 147 0.11 -8.50 70.33
C ASP A 147 -1.27 -9.14 70.01
N GLY A 148 -1.71 -9.05 68.75
CA GLY A 148 -2.97 -9.61 68.25
C GLY A 148 -4.18 -8.68 68.41
N ASP A 149 -3.96 -7.41 68.75
CA ASP A 149 -5.01 -6.41 68.83
C ASP A 149 -5.28 -5.81 67.44
N THR A 150 -6.56 -5.70 67.08
CA THR A 150 -6.99 -5.19 65.77
C THR A 150 -7.40 -3.73 65.86
N ARG A 151 -6.88 -2.91 64.94
CA ARG A 151 -7.24 -1.50 64.76
C ARG A 151 -7.82 -1.25 63.37
N LEU A 152 -8.70 -0.25 63.29
CA LEU A 152 -9.23 0.27 62.03
C LEU A 152 -8.47 1.54 61.65
N VAL A 153 -7.99 1.59 60.43
CA VAL A 153 -7.25 2.72 59.86
C VAL A 153 -8.00 3.21 58.63
N SER A 154 -8.13 4.52 58.45
CA SER A 154 -8.72 5.07 57.23
C SER A 154 -7.81 4.77 56.03
N PRO A 155 -8.34 4.47 54.83
CA PRO A 155 -7.54 4.28 53.62
C PRO A 155 -6.56 5.43 53.36
N ASP A 156 -6.99 6.68 53.56
CA ASP A 156 -6.13 7.87 53.36
C ASP A 156 -4.94 7.96 54.35
N GLU A 157 -5.05 7.31 55.52
CA GLU A 157 -3.98 7.22 56.51
C GLU A 157 -3.10 5.98 56.30
N TYR A 158 -3.69 4.91 55.77
CA TYR A 158 -3.01 3.63 55.56
C TYR A 158 -2.20 3.60 54.26
N PHE A 159 -2.84 3.95 53.14
CA PHE A 159 -2.20 3.93 51.83
C PHE A 159 -1.34 5.17 51.62
N PRO A 160 -0.17 5.03 50.97
CA PRO A 160 0.62 6.19 50.57
C PRO A 160 -0.18 7.02 49.54
N ALA A 161 -0.02 8.34 49.59
CA ALA A 161 -0.58 9.20 48.55
C ALA A 161 -0.01 8.81 47.17
N PRO A 162 -0.83 8.83 46.11
CA PRO A 162 -0.39 8.48 44.76
C PRO A 162 0.71 9.43 44.27
N GLU A 163 1.63 8.92 43.47
CA GLU A 163 2.57 9.77 42.73
C GLU A 163 1.78 10.66 41.75
N GLU A 164 2.10 11.96 41.71
CA GLU A 164 1.53 12.90 40.73
C GLU A 164 2.66 13.54 39.91
N ARG A 165 2.49 13.57 38.59
CA ARG A 165 3.42 14.22 37.65
C ARG A 165 2.68 15.22 36.79
N SER A 166 2.98 16.50 36.95
CA SER A 166 2.35 17.58 36.18
C SER A 166 3.19 17.95 34.96
N TYR A 167 2.51 18.27 33.86
CA TYR A 167 3.09 18.71 32.61
C TYR A 167 2.29 19.87 32.02
N ASP A 168 3.01 20.84 31.48
CA ASP A 168 2.47 21.96 30.72
C ASP A 168 2.59 21.71 29.20
N VAL A 169 1.85 22.48 28.39
CA VAL A 169 2.07 22.49 26.93
C VAL A 169 3.53 22.83 26.61
N GLY A 170 4.15 21.99 25.77
CA GLY A 170 5.54 22.07 25.37
C GLY A 170 6.51 21.26 26.23
N ASP A 171 6.05 20.66 27.33
CA ASP A 171 6.87 19.73 28.11
C ASP A 171 7.10 18.42 27.35
N GLU A 172 8.20 17.76 27.69
CA GLU A 172 8.58 16.45 27.14
C GLU A 172 8.45 15.36 28.20
N LEU A 173 7.93 14.20 27.81
CA LEU A 173 7.88 13.02 28.67
C LEU A 173 8.22 11.73 27.90
N ALA A 174 8.64 10.70 28.62
CA ALA A 174 8.91 9.39 28.03
C ALA A 174 7.60 8.60 27.92
N TYR A 175 7.34 8.00 26.77
CA TYR A 175 6.15 7.20 26.48
C TYR A 175 6.46 6.18 25.39
N ASN A 176 6.18 4.89 25.61
CA ASN A 176 6.45 3.81 24.63
C ASN A 176 7.86 3.85 24.01
N ASP A 177 8.91 3.96 24.84
CA ASP A 177 10.32 4.08 24.42
C ASP A 177 10.66 5.30 23.54
N VAL A 178 9.73 6.23 23.36
CA VAL A 178 9.94 7.50 22.66
C VAL A 178 9.78 8.68 23.60
N THR A 179 10.39 9.81 23.24
CA THR A 179 10.12 11.08 23.92
C THR A 179 9.01 11.78 23.15
N VAL A 180 7.90 12.04 23.83
CA VAL A 180 6.76 12.80 23.29
C VAL A 180 6.76 14.20 23.87
N THR A 181 6.24 15.15 23.10
CA THR A 181 6.03 16.55 23.50
C THR A 181 4.54 16.78 23.66
N VAL A 182 4.15 17.49 24.71
CA VAL A 182 2.76 17.94 24.91
C VAL A 182 2.46 19.04 23.89
N ASP A 183 1.65 18.76 22.88
CA ASP A 183 1.30 19.71 21.82
C ASP A 183 0.16 20.64 22.26
N SER A 184 -0.88 20.07 22.85
CA SER A 184 -2.01 20.84 23.35
C SER A 184 -2.71 20.18 24.52
N VAL A 185 -3.32 21.02 25.36
CA VAL A 185 -4.17 20.61 26.47
C VAL A 185 -5.48 21.39 26.35
N THR A 186 -6.60 20.70 26.53
CA THR A 186 -7.94 21.30 26.62
C THR A 186 -8.62 20.78 27.88
N SER A 187 -9.84 21.23 28.20
CA SER A 187 -10.59 20.72 29.35
C SER A 187 -10.89 19.21 29.33
N ASP A 188 -10.87 18.61 28.14
CA ASP A 188 -11.38 17.27 27.90
C ASP A 188 -10.28 16.30 27.44
N GLU A 189 -9.21 16.80 26.84
CA GLU A 189 -8.16 15.98 26.24
C GLU A 189 -6.79 16.67 26.19
N VAL A 190 -5.74 15.85 26.19
CA VAL A 190 -4.33 16.19 25.97
C VAL A 190 -3.89 15.57 24.66
N THR A 191 -3.20 16.32 23.81
CA THR A 191 -2.53 15.77 22.62
C THR A 191 -1.03 15.79 22.82
N VAL A 192 -0.39 14.65 22.61
CA VAL A 192 1.07 14.51 22.57
C VAL A 192 1.53 14.19 21.16
N VAL A 193 2.72 14.68 20.80
CA VAL A 193 3.32 14.49 19.47
C VAL A 193 4.75 14.00 19.58
N TRP A 194 5.19 13.19 18.62
CA TRP A 194 6.58 12.73 18.51
C TRP A 194 6.95 12.40 17.08
N MET A 195 8.26 12.32 16.81
CA MET A 195 8.77 11.85 15.53
C MET A 195 8.94 10.33 15.58
N GLY A 196 8.20 9.59 14.76
CA GLY A 196 8.21 8.13 14.70
C GLY A 196 8.51 7.59 13.30
N PRO A 197 8.90 6.31 13.18
CA PRO A 197 9.00 5.65 11.88
C PRO A 197 7.62 5.50 11.24
N GLU A 198 7.54 5.73 9.94
CA GLU A 198 6.35 5.55 9.11
C GLU A 198 6.76 4.91 7.78
N THR A 199 6.02 3.88 7.38
CA THR A 199 6.15 3.24 6.07
C THR A 199 5.19 3.90 5.09
N LEU A 200 5.73 4.54 4.04
CA LEU A 200 4.95 5.03 2.90
C LEU A 200 4.84 3.91 1.86
N THR A 201 3.62 3.49 1.54
CA THR A 201 3.34 2.49 0.50
C THR A 201 2.78 3.15 -0.76
N ILE A 202 3.34 2.80 -1.91
CA ILE A 202 2.94 3.27 -3.25
C ILE A 202 2.51 2.06 -4.06
N GLY A 203 1.26 2.05 -4.51
CA GLY A 203 0.75 1.03 -5.44
C GLY A 203 1.16 1.35 -6.87
N VAL A 204 1.55 0.31 -7.60
CA VAL A 204 1.97 0.39 -9.01
C VAL A 204 1.07 -0.54 -9.82
N GLU A 205 0.56 -0.04 -10.94
CA GLU A 205 -0.28 -0.80 -11.87
C GLU A 205 0.44 -0.98 -13.20
N GLN A 206 0.04 -1.98 -13.99
CA GLN A 206 0.56 -2.19 -15.34
C GLN A 206 0.30 -0.97 -16.24
N GLU A 207 1.34 -0.50 -16.93
CA GLU A 207 1.27 0.59 -17.92
C GLU A 207 0.65 1.89 -17.38
N SER A 208 0.94 2.21 -16.11
CA SER A 208 0.42 3.42 -15.46
C SER A 208 1.52 4.41 -15.09
N MET A 209 1.13 5.68 -14.95
CA MET A 209 2.00 6.71 -14.41
C MET A 209 1.98 6.65 -12.89
N VAL A 210 3.14 6.46 -12.28
CA VAL A 210 3.34 6.46 -10.83
C VAL A 210 4.24 7.61 -10.41
N THR A 211 3.85 8.34 -9.37
CA THR A 211 4.68 9.38 -8.77
C THR A 211 5.47 8.80 -7.60
N ILE A 212 6.79 8.87 -7.68
CA ILE A 212 7.71 8.44 -6.63
C ILE A 212 8.59 9.64 -6.29
N GLY A 213 8.46 10.15 -5.06
CA GLY A 213 9.03 11.46 -4.71
C GLY A 213 8.30 12.57 -5.46
N ASP A 214 9.05 13.43 -6.15
CA ASP A 214 8.54 14.45 -7.07
C ASP A 214 8.69 14.04 -8.55
N THR A 215 9.12 12.80 -8.81
CA THR A 215 9.37 12.26 -10.16
C THR A 215 8.23 11.35 -10.62
N GLU A 216 7.77 11.56 -11.85
CA GLU A 216 6.74 10.72 -12.49
C GLU A 216 7.41 9.67 -13.39
N PHE A 217 7.04 8.40 -13.21
CA PHE A 217 7.54 7.28 -14.00
C PHE A 217 6.38 6.56 -14.69
N MET A 218 6.60 6.10 -15.92
CA MET A 218 5.80 5.05 -16.54
C MET A 218 6.23 3.71 -15.98
N ALA A 219 5.30 3.00 -15.36
CA ALA A 219 5.50 1.66 -14.84
C ALA A 219 5.10 0.60 -15.85
N HIS A 220 5.92 -0.44 -16.00
CA HIS A 220 5.62 -1.56 -16.87
C HIS A 220 6.19 -2.85 -16.29
N PHE A 221 5.36 -3.88 -16.19
CA PHE A 221 5.79 -5.22 -15.83
C PHE A 221 5.95 -6.04 -17.12
N PRO A 222 7.19 -6.29 -17.59
CA PRO A 222 7.41 -7.19 -18.73
C PRO A 222 7.07 -8.65 -18.38
N ASP A 223 7.07 -8.99 -17.09
CA ASP A 223 6.71 -10.30 -16.56
C ASP A 223 6.29 -10.18 -15.08
N ALA A 224 5.78 -11.28 -14.51
CA ALA A 224 5.30 -11.38 -13.12
C ALA A 224 6.39 -11.28 -12.02
N SER A 225 7.63 -10.96 -12.37
CA SER A 225 8.77 -10.85 -11.44
C SER A 225 9.63 -9.60 -11.64
N THR A 226 9.33 -8.78 -12.64
CA THR A 226 10.12 -7.61 -13.00
C THR A 226 9.22 -6.39 -13.11
N LEU A 227 9.60 -5.30 -12.46
CA LEU A 227 9.04 -3.97 -12.67
C LEU A 227 10.10 -3.09 -13.36
N THR A 228 9.70 -2.44 -14.45
CA THR A 228 10.50 -1.40 -15.09
C THR A 228 9.85 -0.04 -14.85
N LEU A 229 10.65 0.96 -14.48
CA LEU A 229 10.25 2.35 -14.31
C LEU A 229 11.04 3.20 -15.30
N SER A 230 10.35 4.05 -16.05
CA SER A 230 10.95 4.92 -17.05
C SER A 230 10.33 6.31 -17.04
N THR A 231 11.16 7.34 -17.08
CA THR A 231 10.77 8.74 -17.28
C THR A 231 10.63 9.09 -18.78
N ASP A 232 11.07 8.21 -19.68
CA ASP A 232 11.01 8.39 -21.13
C ASP A 232 9.64 7.98 -21.70
N ILE A 233 8.66 8.85 -21.48
CA ILE A 233 7.28 8.67 -21.98
C ILE A 233 7.21 8.78 -23.51
N ASP A 234 8.09 9.60 -24.12
CA ASP A 234 8.15 9.76 -25.57
C ASP A 234 8.49 8.43 -26.28
N SER A 235 9.36 7.62 -25.67
CA SER A 235 9.68 6.27 -26.15
C SER A 235 8.49 5.31 -26.06
N TYR A 236 7.70 5.38 -24.99
CA TYR A 236 6.46 4.59 -24.86
C TYR A 236 5.46 4.94 -25.96
N ASP A 237 5.16 6.24 -26.16
CA ASP A 237 4.23 6.70 -27.18
C ASP A 237 4.66 6.29 -28.61
N ALA A 238 5.97 6.32 -28.88
CA ALA A 238 6.53 5.87 -30.15
C ALA A 238 6.36 4.36 -30.39
N GLN A 239 6.35 3.55 -29.33
CA GLN A 239 6.12 2.10 -29.42
C GLN A 239 4.64 1.78 -29.63
N ILE A 240 3.73 2.47 -28.93
CA ILE A 240 2.28 2.36 -29.18
C ILE A 240 1.95 2.70 -30.63
N ALA A 241 2.51 3.78 -31.18
CA ALA A 241 2.32 4.14 -32.58
C ALA A 241 2.86 3.09 -33.58
N GLN A 242 3.92 2.37 -33.21
CA GLN A 242 4.46 1.26 -34.01
C GLN A 242 3.56 0.03 -33.96
N ILE A 243 2.97 -0.29 -32.80
CA ILE A 243 1.98 -1.37 -32.65
C ILE A 243 0.75 -1.09 -33.52
N GLU A 244 0.18 0.12 -33.41
CA GLU A 244 -0.97 0.50 -34.23
C GLU A 244 -0.67 0.43 -35.74
N GLN A 245 0.54 0.83 -36.14
CA GLN A 245 0.99 0.74 -37.52
C GLN A 245 1.15 -0.72 -37.98
N PHE A 246 1.69 -1.59 -37.13
CA PHE A 246 1.83 -3.02 -37.40
C PHE A 246 0.45 -3.67 -37.58
N ASP A 247 -0.49 -3.41 -36.67
CA ASP A 247 -1.87 -3.90 -36.76
C ASP A 247 -2.56 -3.41 -38.03
N GLN A 248 -2.39 -2.13 -38.37
CA GLN A 248 -2.94 -1.56 -39.59
C GLN A 248 -2.40 -2.26 -40.85
N TYR A 249 -1.11 -2.62 -40.87
CA TYR A 249 -0.50 -3.37 -41.97
C TYR A 249 -0.97 -4.83 -42.00
N GLY A 250 -1.09 -5.49 -40.85
CA GLY A 250 -1.63 -6.84 -40.70
C GLY A 250 -3.06 -6.93 -41.27
N ASP A 251 -3.93 -6.02 -40.87
CA ASP A 251 -5.31 -5.88 -41.37
C ASP A 251 -5.33 -5.63 -42.89
N GLY A 252 -4.44 -4.77 -43.38
CA GLY A 252 -4.29 -4.48 -44.80
C GLY A 252 -3.90 -5.71 -45.61
N LEU A 253 -2.91 -6.46 -45.14
CA LEU A 253 -2.44 -7.71 -45.74
C LEU A 253 -3.54 -8.78 -45.74
N TRP A 254 -4.29 -8.90 -44.65
CA TRP A 254 -5.42 -9.84 -44.56
C TRP A 254 -6.52 -9.51 -45.58
N ARG A 255 -6.83 -8.22 -45.76
CA ARG A 255 -7.76 -7.78 -46.82
C ARG A 255 -7.27 -8.11 -48.22
N VAL A 256 -5.96 -7.97 -48.49
CA VAL A 256 -5.37 -8.35 -49.79
C VAL A 256 -5.48 -9.87 -50.03
N VAL A 257 -5.29 -10.69 -49.01
CA VAL A 257 -5.49 -12.15 -49.09
C VAL A 257 -6.94 -12.48 -49.45
N ILE A 258 -7.92 -11.92 -48.72
CA ILE A 258 -9.36 -12.13 -49.00
C ILE A 258 -9.68 -11.71 -50.45
N ILE A 259 -9.31 -10.49 -50.85
CA ILE A 259 -9.64 -9.94 -52.17
C ILE A 259 -9.00 -10.78 -53.28
N SER A 260 -7.77 -11.26 -53.09
CA SER A 260 -7.08 -12.10 -54.06
C SER A 260 -7.77 -13.46 -54.24
N VAL A 261 -8.19 -14.10 -53.13
CA VAL A 261 -8.94 -15.37 -53.17
C VAL A 261 -10.33 -15.18 -53.80
N LEU A 262 -11.07 -14.15 -53.40
CA LEU A 262 -12.39 -13.83 -53.98
C LEU A 262 -12.28 -13.51 -55.47
N SER A 263 -11.28 -12.74 -55.88
CA SER A 263 -11.03 -12.41 -57.29
C SER A 263 -10.71 -13.66 -58.11
N ALA A 264 -9.88 -14.57 -57.57
CA ALA A 264 -9.62 -15.86 -58.19
C ALA A 264 -10.90 -16.68 -58.35
N MET A 265 -11.76 -16.73 -57.32
CA MET A 265 -13.05 -17.43 -57.38
C MET A 265 -14.00 -16.83 -58.42
N VAL A 266 -14.10 -15.50 -58.50
CA VAL A 266 -14.94 -14.81 -59.50
C VAL A 266 -14.43 -15.09 -60.93
N LEU A 267 -13.11 -15.04 -61.14
CA LEU A 267 -12.51 -15.33 -62.44
C LEU A 267 -12.74 -16.79 -62.89
N VAL A 268 -12.65 -17.74 -61.95
CA VAL A 268 -13.03 -19.14 -62.20
C VAL A 268 -14.53 -19.23 -62.52
N GLY A 269 -15.39 -18.59 -61.72
CA GLY A 269 -16.83 -18.56 -61.95
C GLY A 269 -17.22 -18.01 -63.32
N MET A 270 -16.59 -16.92 -63.77
CA MET A 270 -16.82 -16.35 -65.11
C MET A 270 -16.28 -17.24 -66.24
N ALA A 271 -15.12 -17.89 -66.04
CA ALA A 271 -14.51 -18.76 -67.05
C ALA A 271 -15.33 -20.05 -67.31
N PHE A 272 -16.11 -20.48 -66.32
CA PHE A 272 -16.97 -21.66 -66.37
C PHE A 272 -18.47 -21.33 -66.42
N MET A 273 -18.84 -20.05 -66.49
CA MET A 273 -20.23 -19.65 -66.70
C MET A 273 -20.70 -20.17 -68.07
N PRO A 274 -21.81 -20.93 -68.15
CA PRO A 274 -22.31 -21.41 -69.43
C PRO A 274 -22.71 -20.21 -70.30
N SER A 275 -22.09 -20.07 -71.47
CA SER A 275 -22.42 -19.02 -72.42
C SER A 275 -23.87 -19.20 -72.86
N ARG A 276 -24.74 -18.27 -72.48
CA ARG A 276 -26.09 -18.20 -73.04
C ARG A 276 -25.97 -17.58 -74.43
N TYR A 277 -25.74 -18.44 -75.42
CA TYR A 277 -26.24 -18.22 -76.78
C TYR A 277 -27.53 -19.02 -76.92
#